data_AF-A0A964P6B3-F1
#
_entry.id   AF-A0A964P6B3-F1
#
_cell.length_a   1.000
_cell.length_b   1.000
_cell.length_c   1.000
_cell.angle_alpha   90.00
_cell.angle_beta   90.00
_cell.angle_gamma   90.00
#
_symmetry.space_group_name_H-M   'P 1'
#
loop_
_entity.id
_entity.type
_entity.pdbx_description
1 polymer ?
#
loop_
_entity_poly.entity_id
_entity_poly.type
_entity_poly.pdbx_seq_one_letter_code
_entity_poly.pdbx_strand_id
1 'polypeptide(L)'
;MTTPCSLISSLFVVTFSMMAFEANAEIITTNNSGVFNALVDSMNGQTLAEDFQGYSGWYASGLTGGAGDSAWTAEAPNGLYAQGGVLSTNSPNVALTLTFASGNVFAIGGDFFNTDVDFGRAGG
;
A
#
# COMPACT_ATOMS: atom_id res chain seq x y z
N MET A 1 -29.27 -21.72 67.24
CA MET A 1 -29.72 -21.58 65.84
C MET A 1 -28.78 -20.62 65.13
N THR A 2 -27.87 -21.12 64.29
CA THR A 2 -27.08 -20.29 63.36
C THR A 2 -26.80 -21.13 62.11
N THR A 3 -27.55 -20.86 61.05
CA THR A 3 -27.44 -21.47 59.73
C THR A 3 -26.18 -20.96 59.01
N PRO A 4 -25.41 -21.78 58.28
CA PRO A 4 -24.32 -21.28 57.45
C PRO A 4 -24.87 -20.67 56.16
N CYS A 5 -24.49 -19.43 55.84
CA CYS A 5 -24.79 -18.80 54.56
C CYS A 5 -23.68 -19.16 53.57
N SER A 6 -23.97 -20.05 52.62
CA SER A 6 -23.05 -20.42 51.54
C SER A 6 -23.16 -19.39 50.41
N LEU A 7 -22.09 -18.67 50.13
CA LEU A 7 -21.97 -17.76 48.99
C LEU A 7 -21.55 -18.58 47.75
N ILE A 8 -22.51 -18.91 46.90
CA ILE A 8 -22.25 -19.48 45.57
C ILE A 8 -21.86 -18.31 44.66
N SER A 9 -20.57 -18.23 44.30
CA SER A 9 -20.05 -17.26 43.34
C SER A 9 -20.29 -17.78 41.92
N SER A 10 -21.23 -17.17 41.19
CA SER A 10 -21.52 -17.52 39.80
C SER A 10 -20.49 -16.92 38.84
N LEU A 11 -19.83 -17.77 38.06
CA LEU A 11 -18.96 -17.38 36.95
C LEU A 11 -19.81 -17.20 35.69
N PHE A 12 -19.90 -15.97 35.17
CA PHE A 12 -20.49 -15.69 33.86
C PHE A 12 -19.39 -15.71 32.79
N VAL A 13 -19.46 -16.65 31.86
CA VAL A 13 -18.62 -16.67 30.65
C VAL A 13 -19.44 -16.07 29.51
N VAL A 14 -19.01 -14.92 28.99
CA VAL A 14 -19.59 -14.29 27.80
C VAL A 14 -18.73 -14.67 26.61
N THR A 15 -19.22 -15.59 25.79
CA THR A 15 -18.60 -15.93 24.50
C THR A 15 -19.01 -14.89 23.47
N PHE A 16 -18.05 -14.13 22.96
CA PHE A 16 -18.23 -13.27 21.78
C PHE A 16 -18.08 -14.12 20.52
N SER A 17 -19.16 -14.24 19.74
CA SER A 17 -19.11 -14.78 18.39
C SER A 17 -18.49 -13.72 17.47
N MET A 18 -17.26 -13.93 17.00
CA MET A 18 -16.68 -13.08 15.95
C MET A 18 -17.39 -13.38 14.63
N MET A 19 -18.08 -12.39 14.05
CA MET A 19 -18.57 -12.47 12.68
C MET A 19 -17.37 -12.36 11.74
N ALA A 20 -17.13 -13.38 10.92
CA ALA A 20 -16.17 -13.26 9.83
C ALA A 20 -16.73 -12.29 8.80
N PHE A 21 -16.06 -11.16 8.59
CA PHE A 21 -16.34 -10.28 7.45
C PHE A 21 -15.74 -10.92 6.21
N GLU A 22 -16.55 -11.14 5.18
CA GLU A 22 -16.04 -11.52 3.87
C GLU A 22 -15.38 -10.29 3.22
N ALA A 23 -14.13 -10.45 2.78
CA ALA A 23 -13.41 -9.41 2.06
C ALA A 23 -14.12 -9.14 0.72
N ASN A 24 -14.79 -8.00 0.61
CA ASN A 24 -15.33 -7.50 -0.65
C ASN A 24 -14.25 -6.62 -1.29
N ALA A 25 -13.76 -7.00 -2.47
CA ALA A 25 -12.84 -6.18 -3.23
C ALA A 25 -13.63 -5.09 -3.97
N GLU A 26 -13.68 -3.89 -3.40
CA GLU A 26 -14.20 -2.69 -4.06
C GLU A 26 -13.03 -1.82 -4.53
N ILE A 27 -13.06 -1.40 -5.79
CA ILE A 27 -12.08 -0.44 -6.32
C ILE A 27 -12.63 0.96 -6.08
N ILE A 28 -12.03 1.69 -5.14
CA ILE A 28 -12.35 3.09 -4.87
C ILE A 28 -11.22 3.96 -5.42
N THR A 29 -11.51 4.75 -6.45
CA THR A 29 -10.56 5.71 -7.02
C THR A 29 -10.88 7.10 -6.52
N THR A 30 -9.86 7.81 -6.02
CA THR A 30 -9.97 9.22 -5.65
C THR A 30 -8.96 10.02 -6.46
N ASN A 31 -9.30 11.26 -6.81
CA ASN A 31 -8.42 12.20 -7.50
C ASN A 31 -7.78 13.21 -6.53
N ASN A 32 -7.91 12.99 -5.22
CA ASN A 32 -7.45 13.90 -4.18
C ASN A 32 -6.76 13.11 -3.06
N SER A 33 -5.49 13.41 -2.81
CA SER A 33 -4.69 12.72 -1.78
C SER A 33 -5.24 12.87 -0.37
N GLY A 34 -5.92 13.97 -0.05
CA GLY A 34 -6.59 14.16 1.24
C GLY A 34 -7.78 13.22 1.42
N VAL A 35 -8.55 12.95 0.36
CA VAL A 35 -9.66 11.99 0.39
C VAL A 35 -9.12 10.56 0.48
N PHE A 36 -8.06 10.24 -0.25
CA PHE A 36 -7.36 8.96 -0.14
C PHE A 36 -6.90 8.70 1.31
N ASN A 37 -6.18 9.65 1.91
CA ASN A 37 -5.69 9.51 3.28
C ASN A 37 -6.83 9.38 4.29
N ALA A 38 -7.89 10.20 4.17
CA ALA A 38 -9.05 10.10 5.04
C ALA A 38 -9.76 8.73 4.94
N LEU A 39 -9.79 8.13 3.73
CA LEU A 39 -10.32 6.79 3.54
C LEU A 39 -9.44 5.74 4.21
N VAL A 40 -8.11 5.80 4.02
CA VAL A 40 -7.15 4.90 4.68
C VAL A 40 -7.28 4.99 6.20
N ASP A 41 -7.34 6.21 6.75
CA ASP A 41 -7.52 6.45 8.19
C ASP A 41 -8.86 5.88 8.69
N SER A 42 -9.95 6.04 7.93
CA SER A 42 -11.26 5.49 8.29
C SER A 42 -11.28 3.96 8.37
N MET A 43 -10.35 3.30 7.67
CA MET A 43 -10.16 1.85 7.69
C MET A 43 -9.13 1.41 8.75
N ASN A 44 -8.63 2.33 9.59
CA ASN A 44 -7.50 2.11 10.51
C ASN A 44 -6.21 1.64 9.79
N GLY A 45 -6.04 2.04 8.53
CA GLY A 45 -4.84 1.77 7.77
C GLY A 45 -3.71 2.75 8.09
N GLN A 46 -2.56 2.55 7.45
CA GLN A 46 -1.44 3.48 7.49
C GLN A 46 -0.99 3.79 6.06
N THR A 47 -0.78 5.07 5.77
CA THR A 47 -0.17 5.50 4.51
C THR A 47 1.34 5.52 4.65
N LEU A 48 2.05 4.80 3.78
CA LEU A 48 3.50 4.82 3.66
C LEU A 48 3.87 5.47 2.33
N ALA A 49 4.78 6.44 2.36
CA ALA A 49 5.17 7.21 1.19
C ALA A 49 6.48 6.69 0.60
N GLU A 50 6.50 6.54 -0.71
CA GLU A 50 7.71 6.35 -1.52
C GLU A 50 7.84 7.59 -2.42
N ASP A 51 8.96 8.29 -2.31
CA ASP A 51 9.21 9.54 -3.03
C ASP A 51 10.29 9.43 -4.11
N PHE A 52 10.92 8.26 -4.23
CA PHE A 52 12.01 7.94 -5.15
C PHE A 52 13.20 8.91 -5.15
N GLN A 53 13.35 9.78 -4.14
CA GLN A 53 14.42 10.78 -4.09
C GLN A 53 15.79 10.13 -3.89
N GLY A 54 15.82 8.91 -3.34
CA GLY A 54 17.03 8.12 -3.14
C GLY A 54 17.62 7.49 -4.41
N TYR A 55 16.93 7.56 -5.54
CA TYR A 55 17.35 6.92 -6.79
C TYR A 55 17.81 7.94 -7.84
N SER A 56 18.86 7.59 -8.57
CA SER A 56 19.45 8.45 -9.59
C SER A 56 20.03 7.65 -10.75
N GLY A 57 19.50 7.89 -11.95
CA GLY A 57 19.98 7.37 -13.21
C GLY A 57 19.33 6.05 -13.61
N TRP A 58 20.11 5.23 -14.31
CA TRP A 58 19.65 4.01 -14.94
C TRP A 58 19.87 2.79 -14.05
N TYR A 59 18.86 1.93 -13.98
CA TYR A 59 18.88 0.70 -13.21
C TYR A 59 18.54 -0.49 -14.11
N ALA A 60 19.13 -1.64 -13.82
CA ALA A 60 18.63 -2.90 -14.35
C ALA A 60 17.23 -3.19 -13.78
N SER A 61 16.47 -4.06 -14.46
CA SER A 61 15.18 -4.54 -13.92
C SER A 61 15.39 -5.24 -12.57
N GLY A 62 14.44 -5.09 -11.65
CA GLY A 62 14.53 -5.60 -10.29
C GLY A 62 15.01 -4.56 -9.26
N LEU A 63 14.73 -3.27 -9.49
CA LEU A 63 15.03 -2.22 -8.51
C LEU A 63 14.13 -2.40 -7.28
N THR A 64 14.70 -2.32 -6.09
CA THR A 64 13.95 -2.52 -4.83
C THR A 64 13.91 -1.25 -3.99
N GLY A 65 12.88 -1.11 -3.18
CA GLY A 65 12.69 0.01 -2.27
C GLY A 65 11.66 -0.26 -1.19
N GLY A 66 11.33 0.79 -0.43
CA GLY A 66 10.46 0.71 0.73
C GLY A 66 11.05 -0.11 1.89
N ALA A 67 10.24 -0.34 2.92
CA ALA A 67 10.59 -1.15 4.08
C ALA A 67 9.35 -1.79 4.71
N GLY A 68 9.56 -2.88 5.45
CA GLY A 68 8.48 -3.60 6.13
C GLY A 68 7.37 -4.02 5.16
N ASP A 69 6.13 -3.71 5.50
CA ASP A 69 4.96 -4.03 4.67
C ASP A 69 4.90 -3.27 3.34
N SER A 70 5.62 -2.14 3.21
CA SER A 70 5.71 -1.37 1.96
C SER A 70 6.87 -1.75 1.06
N ALA A 71 7.67 -2.76 1.42
CA ALA A 71 8.80 -3.18 0.59
C ALA A 71 8.32 -3.60 -0.80
N TRP A 72 8.95 -3.06 -1.84
CA TRP A 72 8.54 -3.25 -3.23
C TRP A 72 9.71 -3.58 -4.15
N THR A 73 9.40 -4.20 -5.29
CA THR A 73 10.32 -4.46 -6.40
C THR A 73 9.69 -3.92 -7.69
N ALA A 74 10.43 -3.10 -8.42
CA ALA A 74 10.08 -2.59 -9.73
C ALA A 74 10.78 -3.39 -10.82
N GLU A 75 10.02 -3.76 -11.85
CA GLU A 75 10.52 -4.48 -13.02
C GLU A 75 9.98 -3.86 -14.31
N ALA A 76 10.84 -3.81 -15.32
CA ALA A 76 10.47 -3.40 -16.67
C ALA A 76 11.39 -4.08 -17.69
N PRO A 77 10.86 -4.47 -18.86
CA PRO A 77 11.68 -4.87 -19.98
C PRO A 77 12.71 -3.79 -20.32
N ASN A 78 13.94 -4.21 -20.61
CA ASN A 78 15.10 -3.38 -20.92
C ASN A 78 15.66 -2.52 -19.77
N GLY A 79 14.95 -2.35 -18.65
CA GLY A 79 15.45 -1.67 -17.45
C GLY A 79 14.61 -0.47 -17.02
N LEU A 80 15.11 0.21 -16.01
CA LEU A 80 14.41 1.26 -15.28
C LEU A 80 15.23 2.56 -15.29
N TYR A 81 14.52 3.66 -15.13
CA TYR A 81 15.11 4.97 -14.92
C TYR A 81 14.46 5.61 -13.71
N ALA A 82 15.27 6.18 -12.81
CA ALA A 82 14.75 6.90 -11.66
C ALA A 82 15.56 8.17 -11.40
N GLN A 83 14.89 9.32 -11.36
CA GLN A 83 15.55 10.60 -11.10
C GLN A 83 14.51 11.65 -10.69
N GLY A 84 14.90 12.53 -9.76
CA GLY A 84 14.08 13.68 -9.37
C GLY A 84 12.76 13.30 -8.69
N GLY A 85 12.71 12.14 -8.05
CA GLY A 85 11.53 11.60 -7.39
C GLY A 85 10.52 10.91 -8.31
N VAL A 86 10.96 10.51 -9.50
CA VAL A 86 10.15 9.76 -10.47
C VAL A 86 10.83 8.45 -10.79
N LEU A 87 10.05 7.37 -10.86
CA LEU A 87 10.46 6.07 -11.39
C LEU A 87 9.73 5.82 -12.72
N SER A 88 10.46 5.39 -13.74
CA SER A 88 9.91 5.09 -15.06
C SER A 88 10.61 3.89 -15.71
N THR A 89 10.05 3.44 -16.83
CA THR A 89 10.72 2.51 -17.73
C THR A 89 11.83 3.23 -18.50
N ASN A 90 12.81 2.49 -19.00
CA ASN A 90 13.83 3.06 -19.88
C ASN A 90 13.46 3.04 -21.38
N SER A 91 12.33 2.40 -21.72
CA SER A 91 11.87 2.20 -23.08
C SER A 91 10.41 2.65 -23.19
N PRO A 92 9.99 3.23 -24.33
CA PRO A 92 8.59 3.53 -24.56
C PRO A 92 7.78 2.24 -24.73
N ASN A 93 6.48 2.29 -24.40
CA ASN A 93 5.51 1.21 -24.62
C ASN A 93 5.86 -0.13 -23.93
N VAL A 94 6.62 -0.10 -22.84
CA VAL A 94 6.84 -1.28 -21.98
C VAL A 94 6.14 -1.11 -20.64
N ALA A 95 5.70 -2.22 -20.05
CA ALA A 95 5.04 -2.19 -18.76
C ALA A 95 6.06 -2.00 -17.62
N LEU A 96 5.78 -1.08 -16.72
CA LEU A 96 6.37 -1.02 -15.38
C LEU A 96 5.52 -1.87 -14.44
N THR A 97 6.13 -2.86 -13.78
CA THR A 97 5.46 -3.70 -12.79
C THR A 97 6.04 -3.40 -11.42
N LEU A 98 5.18 -3.06 -10.46
CA LEU A 98 5.53 -2.92 -9.05
C LEU A 98 4.94 -4.10 -8.29
N THR A 99 5.80 -4.87 -7.63
CA THR A 99 5.41 -6.01 -6.79
C THR A 99 5.71 -5.66 -5.33
N PHE A 100 4.71 -5.75 -4.47
CA PHE A 100 4.88 -5.58 -3.03
C PHE A 100 5.20 -6.92 -2.38
N ALA A 101 6.18 -6.93 -1.49
CA ALA A 101 6.61 -8.15 -0.80
C ALA A 101 5.59 -8.64 0.24
N SER A 102 4.78 -7.72 0.79
CA SER A 102 3.75 -8.02 1.78
C SER A 102 2.36 -8.08 1.13
N GLY A 103 1.51 -8.98 1.65
CA GLY A 103 0.09 -9.01 1.34
C GLY A 103 -0.72 -7.91 2.04
N ASN A 104 -0.09 -7.09 2.88
CA ASN A 104 -0.73 -6.04 3.67
C ASN A 104 -0.85 -4.70 2.92
N VAL A 105 -0.66 -4.70 1.60
CA VAL A 105 -0.88 -3.53 0.75
C VAL A 105 -2.29 -3.60 0.17
N PHE A 106 -3.19 -2.78 0.71
CA PHE A 106 -4.61 -2.79 0.36
C PHE A 106 -5.02 -1.69 -0.62
N ALA A 107 -4.19 -0.65 -0.76
CA ALA A 107 -4.44 0.47 -1.65
C ALA A 107 -3.11 1.06 -2.14
N ILE A 108 -3.12 1.61 -3.35
CA ILE A 108 -2.00 2.32 -3.94
C ILE A 108 -2.52 3.68 -4.39
N GLY A 109 -1.86 4.74 -3.95
CA GLY A 109 -2.11 6.11 -4.37
C GLY A 109 -0.82 6.75 -4.85
N GLY A 110 -0.90 7.61 -5.86
CA GLY A 110 0.26 8.29 -6.40
C GLY A 110 -0.04 9.05 -7.69
N ASP A 111 0.96 9.77 -8.17
CA ASP A 111 0.92 10.44 -9.46
C ASP A 111 1.40 9.48 -10.55
N PHE A 112 0.49 9.08 -11.44
CA PHE A 112 0.80 8.26 -12.59
C PHE A 112 0.69 9.10 -13.86
N PHE A 113 1.77 9.23 -14.61
CA PHE A 113 1.83 10.02 -15.82
C PHE A 113 2.76 9.37 -16.85
N ASN A 114 2.51 9.66 -18.11
CA ASN A 114 3.41 9.28 -19.19
C ASN A 114 4.47 10.37 -19.38
N THR A 115 5.70 9.94 -19.57
CA THR A 115 6.77 10.80 -20.06
C THR A 115 7.04 10.52 -21.53
N ASP A 116 7.48 11.54 -22.26
CA ASP A 116 8.06 11.38 -23.60
C ASP A 116 9.46 10.75 -23.52
N VAL A 117 10.07 10.46 -24.67
CA VAL A 117 11.42 9.86 -24.82
C VAL A 117 12.51 10.63 -24.09
N ASP A 118 12.32 11.94 -23.87
CA ASP A 118 13.24 12.80 -23.11
C ASP A 118 12.91 12.89 -21.61
N PHE A 119 12.01 12.04 -21.10
CA PHE A 119 11.49 12.06 -19.73
C PHE A 119 10.74 13.35 -19.35
N GLY A 120 10.39 14.18 -20.33
CA GLY A 120 9.45 15.29 -20.16
C GLY A 120 8.01 14.78 -20.00
N ARG A 121 7.16 15.49 -19.26
CA ARG A 121 5.72 15.13 -19.16
C ARG A 121 5.08 15.20 -20.55
N ALA A 122 4.36 14.17 -20.96
CA ALA A 122 3.67 14.17 -22.25
C ALA A 122 2.54 15.23 -22.25
N GLY A 123 2.75 16.37 -22.92
CA GLY A 123 1.74 17.43 -23.11
C GLY A 123 2.17 18.84 -22.69
N GLY A 124 3.24 19.36 -23.30
CA GLY A 124 3.58 20.80 -23.29
C GLY A 124 3.31 21.42 -24.66
#